data_AF-A0A7J6PYH9-F1
#
_entry.id   AF-A0A7J6PYH9-F1
#
_cell.length_a   1.000
_cell.length_b   1.000
_cell.length_c   1.000
_cell.angle_alpha   90.00
_cell.angle_beta   90.00
_cell.angle_gamma   90.00
#
_symmetry.space_group_name_H-M   'P 1'
#
loop_
_entity.id
_entity.type
_entity.pdbx_description
1 polymer ?
#
loop_
_entity_poly.entity_id
_entity_poly.type
_entity_poly.pdbx_seq_one_letter_code
_entity_poly.pdbx_strand_id
1 'polypeptide(L)'
;PGKVFLFYGGRATKPSPKYNAGAVVEIKYYGLGLGAALVEEVDDDPGIPHMPPHHFRTISEVKAMPYGSIVDVRGIILSCTNVTTVHIKKTDEKKAKRNYTIIDETDVIEVAVWDDKARESVITPVVAETRPVATLKSARLVEFNDGSLVAGDHTIVQVNPDILEVDTIRDWWERQSAGLGVHECQNDNGLQADVIDLMSN
;
A
#
# COMPACT_ATOMS: atom_id res chain seq x y z
N PRO A 1 -12.38 6.76 -2.68
CA PRO A 1 -11.34 6.98 -3.71
C PRO A 1 -12.00 6.87 -5.10
N GLY A 2 -11.61 7.71 -6.06
CA GLY A 2 -12.19 7.68 -7.42
C GLY A 2 -13.56 8.38 -7.58
N LYS A 3 -13.92 9.27 -6.65
CA LYS A 3 -15.10 10.15 -6.77
C LYS A 3 -14.65 11.59 -6.92
N VAL A 4 -15.43 12.39 -7.62
CA VAL A 4 -15.17 13.82 -7.84
C VAL A 4 -15.96 14.64 -6.81
N PHE A 5 -15.31 15.66 -6.24
CA PHE A 5 -15.93 16.56 -5.26
C PHE A 5 -15.61 18.01 -5.59
N LEU A 6 -16.59 18.88 -5.40
CA LEU A 6 -16.40 20.32 -5.31
C LEU A 6 -16.21 20.71 -3.85
N PHE A 7 -15.15 21.47 -3.60
CA PHE A 7 -14.85 22.03 -2.29
C PHE A 7 -15.03 23.55 -2.31
N TYR A 8 -15.82 24.08 -1.38
CA TYR A 8 -16.02 25.52 -1.21
C TYR A 8 -15.52 25.98 0.17
N GLY A 9 -14.94 27.18 0.20
CA GLY A 9 -14.39 27.77 1.42
C GLY A 9 -13.00 27.24 1.76
N GLY A 10 -12.72 27.06 3.06
CA GLY A 10 -11.41 26.64 3.54
C GLY A 10 -10.37 27.77 3.57
N ARG A 11 -9.25 27.50 4.25
CA ARG A 11 -8.14 28.44 4.41
C ARG A 11 -6.90 27.92 3.70
N ALA A 12 -6.43 28.66 2.70
CA ALA A 12 -5.14 28.44 2.08
C ALA A 12 -4.01 28.79 3.06
N THR A 13 -3.05 27.89 3.21
CA THR A 13 -1.88 28.01 4.10
C THR A 13 -0.62 27.54 3.38
N LYS A 14 0.55 27.90 3.92
CA LYS A 14 1.83 27.41 3.41
C LYS A 14 1.97 25.91 3.71
N PRO A 15 2.28 25.06 2.73
CA PRO A 15 2.48 23.64 2.95
C PRO A 15 3.64 23.36 3.89
N SER A 16 3.51 22.31 4.70
CA SER A 16 4.64 21.79 5.47
C SER A 16 5.62 21.05 4.55
N PRO A 17 6.84 21.55 4.33
CA PRO A 17 7.79 20.91 3.40
C PRO A 17 8.20 19.50 3.83
N LYS A 18 8.07 19.20 5.12
CA LYS A 18 8.37 17.88 5.71
C LYS A 18 7.37 16.81 5.28
N TYR A 19 6.10 17.18 5.11
CA TYR A 19 5.01 16.23 4.85
C TYR A 19 4.45 16.34 3.42
N ASN A 20 4.51 17.53 2.84
CA ASN A 20 3.89 17.90 1.56
C ASN A 20 4.94 18.56 0.64
N ALA A 21 6.07 17.88 0.42
CA ALA A 21 7.12 18.38 -0.46
C ALA A 21 6.59 18.57 -1.89
N GLY A 22 6.84 19.75 -2.48
CA GLY A 22 6.38 20.09 -3.83
C GLY A 22 4.96 20.68 -3.90
N ALA A 23 4.19 20.67 -2.81
CA ALA A 23 2.92 21.37 -2.76
C ALA A 23 3.15 22.90 -2.79
N VAL A 24 2.31 23.62 -3.54
CA VAL A 24 2.32 25.09 -3.60
C VAL A 24 1.44 25.70 -2.50
N VAL A 25 0.33 25.04 -2.17
CA VAL A 25 -0.65 25.50 -1.17
C VAL A 25 -1.23 24.31 -0.42
N GLU A 26 -1.52 24.49 0.86
CA GLU A 26 -2.23 23.52 1.70
C GLU A 26 -3.54 24.15 2.15
N ILE A 27 -4.67 23.52 1.81
CA ILE A 27 -6.00 24.02 2.14
C ILE A 27 -6.52 23.31 3.39
N LYS A 28 -6.95 24.09 4.39
CA LYS A 28 -7.50 23.59 5.65
C LYS A 28 -8.98 23.94 5.78
N TYR A 29 -9.81 22.94 6.02
CA TYR A 29 -11.25 23.09 6.20
C TYR A 29 -11.62 22.99 7.68
N TYR A 30 -12.54 23.84 8.14
CA TYR A 30 -12.99 23.89 9.54
C TYR A 30 -14.52 23.73 9.59
N GLY A 31 -15.01 22.92 10.53
CA GLY A 31 -16.43 22.50 10.58
C GLY A 31 -17.41 23.50 11.18
N LEU A 32 -16.96 24.58 11.83
CA LEU A 32 -17.84 25.58 12.48
C LEU A 32 -17.27 27.00 12.35
N GLY A 33 -18.07 27.93 11.81
CA GLY A 33 -17.75 29.38 11.74
C GLY A 33 -17.99 30.04 10.36
N LEU A 34 -17.76 31.35 10.28
CA LEU A 34 -17.72 32.11 9.02
C LEU A 34 -16.58 31.57 8.13
N GLY A 35 -16.91 30.91 7.01
CA GLY A 35 -15.97 30.17 6.17
C GLY A 35 -16.12 28.65 6.22
N ALA A 36 -17.28 28.17 6.69
CA ALA A 36 -17.64 26.75 6.72
C ALA A 36 -17.35 26.07 5.37
N ALA A 37 -16.67 24.93 5.45
CA ALA A 37 -16.36 24.12 4.28
C ALA A 37 -17.62 23.42 3.79
N LEU A 38 -17.93 23.58 2.50
CA LEU A 38 -18.93 22.75 1.82
C LEU A 38 -18.18 21.78 0.92
N VAL A 39 -18.56 20.51 1.01
CA VAL A 39 -18.07 19.44 0.13
C VAL A 39 -19.28 18.83 -0.55
N GLU A 40 -19.31 18.91 -1.88
CA GLU A 40 -20.38 18.39 -2.72
C GLU A 40 -19.81 17.30 -3.63
N GLU A 41 -20.38 16.10 -3.59
CA GLU A 41 -20.07 15.05 -4.57
C GLU A 41 -20.72 15.41 -5.90
N VAL A 42 -19.96 15.35 -6.99
CA VAL A 42 -20.44 15.66 -8.34
C VAL A 42 -20.22 14.48 -9.27
N ASP A 43 -20.88 14.54 -10.43
CA ASP A 43 -20.68 13.57 -11.50
C ASP A 43 -19.21 13.54 -11.94
N ASP A 44 -18.83 12.39 -12.48
CA ASP A 44 -17.48 12.15 -12.94
C ASP A 44 -17.11 13.07 -14.12
N ASP A 45 -15.89 13.59 -14.12
CA ASP A 45 -15.40 14.50 -15.15
C ASP A 45 -14.16 13.89 -15.81
N PRO A 46 -14.23 13.47 -17.09
CA PRO A 46 -13.11 12.88 -17.81
C PRO A 46 -11.87 13.78 -17.92
N GLY A 47 -12.01 15.10 -17.68
CA GLY A 47 -10.91 16.05 -17.63
C GLY A 47 -10.13 16.02 -16.32
N ILE A 48 -10.63 15.35 -15.28
CA ILE A 48 -9.95 15.17 -14.00
C ILE A 48 -9.14 13.87 -14.05
N PRO A 49 -7.81 13.92 -13.87
CA PRO A 49 -7.00 12.71 -13.86
C PRO A 49 -7.42 11.74 -12.75
N HIS A 50 -7.89 10.56 -13.13
CA HIS A 50 -8.23 9.47 -12.23
C HIS A 50 -6.97 8.79 -11.70
N MET A 51 -6.41 9.36 -10.62
CA MET A 51 -5.18 8.89 -9.97
C MET A 51 -3.94 8.97 -10.88
N PRO A 52 -2.77 9.40 -10.37
CA PRO A 52 -1.56 9.38 -11.19
C PRO A 52 -1.22 7.94 -11.62
N PRO A 53 -0.74 7.72 -12.86
CA PRO A 53 -0.37 6.40 -13.34
C PRO A 53 0.63 5.73 -12.39
N HIS A 54 0.57 4.40 -12.30
CA HIS A 54 1.54 3.65 -11.52
C HIS A 54 2.90 3.63 -12.21
N HIS A 55 3.97 3.73 -11.43
CA HIS A 55 5.34 3.56 -11.90
C HIS A 55 5.98 2.38 -11.19
N PHE A 56 5.45 1.19 -11.47
CA PHE A 56 5.85 -0.03 -10.77
C PHE A 56 7.34 -0.33 -10.97
N ARG A 57 7.98 -0.73 -9.87
CA ARG A 57 9.32 -1.32 -9.85
C ARG A 57 9.21 -2.72 -9.27
N THR A 58 10.11 -3.60 -9.70
CA THR A 58 10.21 -4.93 -9.11
C THR A 58 10.72 -4.83 -7.68
N ILE A 59 10.40 -5.80 -6.83
CA ILE A 59 10.78 -5.79 -5.42
C ILE A 59 12.31 -5.84 -5.29
N SER A 60 13.00 -6.62 -6.13
CA SER A 60 14.46 -6.65 -6.16
C SER A 60 15.07 -5.28 -6.50
N GLU A 61 14.53 -4.59 -7.53
CA GLU A 61 14.96 -3.22 -7.85
C GLU A 61 14.71 -2.26 -6.69
N VAL A 62 13.56 -2.37 -6.04
CA VAL A 62 13.20 -1.54 -4.89
C VAL A 62 14.19 -1.73 -3.74
N LYS A 63 14.56 -2.97 -3.39
CA LYS A 63 15.54 -3.23 -2.32
C LYS A 63 16.93 -2.65 -2.64
N ALA A 64 17.28 -2.52 -3.91
CA ALA A 64 18.53 -1.89 -4.35
C ALA A 64 18.49 -0.34 -4.35
N MET A 65 17.32 0.28 -4.12
CA MET A 65 17.20 1.74 -4.10
C MET A 65 17.65 2.36 -2.76
N PRO A 66 18.01 3.66 -2.75
CA PRO A 66 18.31 4.36 -1.51
C PRO A 66 17.14 4.34 -0.52
N TYR A 67 17.40 4.07 0.75
CA TYR A 67 16.39 4.18 1.80
C TYR A 67 15.78 5.59 1.85
N GLY A 68 14.47 5.65 2.11
CA GLY A 68 13.68 6.87 2.03
C GLY A 68 13.03 7.12 0.66
N SER A 69 13.41 6.35 -0.36
CA SER A 69 12.77 6.38 -1.68
C SER A 69 11.27 6.12 -1.60
N ILE A 70 10.51 6.78 -2.48
CA ILE A 70 9.08 6.56 -2.68
C ILE A 70 8.92 5.71 -3.93
N VAL A 71 8.22 4.58 -3.80
CA VAL A 71 8.12 3.57 -4.86
C VAL A 71 6.67 3.11 -5.03
N ASP A 72 6.36 2.66 -6.24
CA ASP A 72 5.14 1.94 -6.54
C ASP A 72 5.51 0.47 -6.74
N VAL A 73 4.80 -0.46 -6.10
CA VAL A 73 5.01 -1.91 -6.24
C VAL A 73 3.70 -2.63 -6.47
N ARG A 74 3.78 -3.79 -7.12
CA ARG A 74 2.68 -4.76 -7.25
C ARG A 74 3.18 -6.11 -6.74
N GLY A 75 2.27 -6.94 -6.28
CA GLY A 75 2.65 -8.29 -5.84
C GLY A 75 1.47 -9.10 -5.33
N ILE A 76 1.71 -10.39 -5.17
CA ILE A 76 0.79 -11.31 -4.49
C ILE A 76 0.96 -11.16 -2.99
N ILE A 77 -0.15 -11.01 -2.26
CA ILE A 77 -0.13 -11.09 -0.81
C ILE A 77 0.07 -12.56 -0.39
N LEU A 78 1.19 -12.84 0.26
CA LEU A 78 1.50 -14.14 0.83
C LEU A 78 0.90 -14.32 2.22
N SER A 79 1.02 -13.29 3.05
CA SER A 79 0.53 -13.33 4.43
C SER A 79 0.17 -11.94 4.94
N CYS A 80 -0.66 -11.90 5.96
CA CYS A 80 -1.09 -10.69 6.64
C CYS A 80 -1.17 -10.97 8.15
N THR A 81 -0.58 -10.10 8.97
CA THR A 81 -0.67 -10.24 10.43
C THR A 81 -2.02 -9.72 10.95
N ASN A 82 -2.36 -10.12 12.18
CA ASN A 82 -3.40 -9.42 12.94
C ASN A 82 -2.97 -7.97 13.23
N VAL A 83 -3.95 -7.10 13.53
CA VAL A 83 -3.64 -5.74 13.97
C VAL A 83 -3.02 -5.83 15.36
N THR A 84 -1.88 -5.19 15.52
CA THR A 84 -1.15 -5.05 16.78
C THR A 84 -1.12 -3.60 17.20
N THR A 85 -0.93 -3.34 18.50
CA THR A 85 -0.70 -1.98 19.00
C THR A 85 0.78 -1.79 19.29
N VAL A 86 1.39 -0.81 18.63
CA VAL A 86 2.80 -0.44 18.82
C VAL A 86 2.86 0.87 19.57
N HIS A 87 3.64 0.89 20.65
CA HIS A 87 3.88 2.10 21.43
C HIS A 87 5.15 2.81 20.92
N ILE A 88 4.97 4.01 20.37
CA ILE A 88 6.06 4.83 19.85
C ILE A 88 6.63 5.68 20.98
N LYS A 89 7.71 5.18 21.59
CA LYS A 89 8.37 5.82 22.75
C LYS A 89 8.71 7.31 22.55
N LYS A 90 9.03 7.72 21.32
CA LYS A 90 9.44 9.09 21.01
C LYS A 90 8.27 10.10 21.08
N THR A 91 7.07 9.67 20.73
CA THR A 91 5.87 10.52 20.70
C THR A 91 4.89 10.18 21.83
N ASP A 92 5.16 9.13 22.60
CA ASP A 92 4.25 8.55 23.61
C ASP A 92 2.89 8.11 23.03
N GLU A 93 2.85 7.87 21.71
CA GLU A 93 1.63 7.47 21.01
C GLU A 93 1.49 5.95 20.95
N LYS A 94 0.25 5.47 20.89
CA LYS A 94 -0.08 4.07 20.57
C LYS A 94 -0.68 4.03 19.18
N LYS A 95 -0.01 3.34 18.25
CA LYS A 95 -0.46 3.20 16.87
C LYS A 95 -0.87 1.77 16.56
N ALA A 96 -1.92 1.61 15.78
CA ALA A 96 -2.24 0.29 15.22
C ALA A 96 -1.25 -0.02 14.10
N LYS A 97 -0.72 -1.24 14.06
CA LYS A 97 0.19 -1.73 13.02
C LYS A 97 -0.30 -3.07 12.50
N ARG A 98 -0.20 -3.27 11.19
CA ARG A 98 -0.35 -4.57 10.52
C ARG A 98 0.74 -4.70 9.47
N ASN A 99 1.25 -5.91 9.28
CA ASN A 99 2.26 -6.23 8.29
C ASN A 99 1.67 -7.13 7.20
N TYR A 100 2.03 -6.84 5.95
CA TYR A 100 1.78 -7.72 4.80
C TYR A 100 3.11 -8.26 4.29
N THR A 101 3.10 -9.50 3.82
CA THR A 101 4.22 -10.05 3.04
C THR A 101 3.78 -10.10 1.59
N ILE A 102 4.55 -9.46 0.71
CA ILE A 102 4.25 -9.32 -0.71
C ILE A 102 5.38 -9.94 -1.52
N ILE A 103 5.04 -10.70 -2.56
CA ILE A 103 5.97 -11.29 -3.51
C ILE A 103 5.67 -10.83 -4.94
N ASP A 104 6.72 -10.68 -5.73
CA ASP A 104 6.64 -10.50 -7.17
C ASP A 104 7.56 -11.50 -7.88
N GLU A 105 7.75 -11.32 -9.18
CA GLU A 105 8.58 -12.18 -10.02
C GLU A 105 10.06 -12.22 -9.61
N THR A 106 10.49 -11.35 -8.69
CA THR A 106 11.90 -11.11 -8.38
C THR A 106 12.27 -11.33 -6.91
N ASP A 107 11.40 -10.95 -5.96
CA ASP A 107 11.73 -10.98 -4.53
C ASP A 107 10.48 -10.83 -3.63
N VAL A 108 10.66 -10.90 -2.31
CA VAL A 108 9.65 -10.74 -1.25
C VAL A 108 9.99 -9.54 -0.40
N ILE A 109 8.97 -8.77 -0.01
CA ILE A 109 9.13 -7.63 0.89
C ILE A 109 8.00 -7.55 1.91
N GLU A 110 8.34 -7.11 3.13
CA GLU A 110 7.35 -6.78 4.15
C GLU A 110 6.85 -5.33 3.95
N VAL A 111 5.54 -5.15 4.10
CA VAL A 111 4.91 -3.83 4.12
C VAL A 111 4.25 -3.59 5.48
N ALA A 112 4.66 -2.53 6.16
CA ALA A 112 3.99 -2.05 7.37
C ALA A 112 2.92 -1.01 7.03
N VAL A 113 1.67 -1.28 7.41
CA VAL A 113 0.55 -0.33 7.42
C VAL A 113 0.21 0.10 8.84
N TRP A 114 -0.31 1.32 8.97
CA TRP A 114 -0.53 1.97 10.26
C TRP A 114 -1.95 2.54 10.40
N ASP A 115 -2.39 2.66 11.64
CA ASP A 115 -3.64 3.30 12.06
C ASP A 115 -4.85 2.83 11.23
N ASP A 116 -5.58 3.74 10.58
CA ASP A 116 -6.82 3.39 9.90
C ASP A 116 -6.55 2.47 8.70
N LYS A 117 -5.41 2.66 8.01
CA LYS A 117 -4.97 1.72 6.96
C LYS A 117 -4.68 0.32 7.51
N ALA A 118 -4.37 0.17 8.79
CA ALA A 118 -4.21 -1.14 9.42
C ALA A 118 -5.55 -1.70 9.92
N ARG A 119 -6.40 -0.87 10.55
CA ARG A 119 -7.68 -1.28 11.15
C ARG A 119 -8.75 -1.61 10.12
N GLU A 120 -8.83 -0.81 9.06
CA GLU A 120 -9.87 -0.87 8.03
C GLU A 120 -9.37 -1.56 6.74
N SER A 121 -8.18 -2.16 6.79
CA SER A 121 -7.61 -2.91 5.68
C SER A 121 -8.53 -4.05 5.25
N VAL A 122 -8.90 -4.04 3.96
CA VAL A 122 -9.55 -5.18 3.29
C VAL A 122 -8.65 -6.42 3.29
N ILE A 123 -7.33 -6.23 3.25
CA ILE A 123 -6.35 -7.31 3.41
C ILE A 123 -6.33 -7.73 4.89
N THR A 124 -6.91 -8.88 5.17
CA THR A 124 -6.94 -9.56 6.47
C THR A 124 -6.21 -10.91 6.34
N PRO A 125 -5.89 -11.62 7.45
CA PRO A 125 -5.30 -12.95 7.35
C PRO A 125 -6.11 -13.90 6.46
N VAL A 126 -7.44 -13.91 6.59
CA VAL A 126 -8.34 -14.73 5.77
C VAL A 126 -8.31 -14.32 4.30
N VAL A 127 -8.28 -13.02 4.01
CA VAL A 127 -8.20 -12.54 2.62
C VAL A 127 -6.83 -12.87 2.01
N ALA A 128 -5.75 -12.84 2.78
CA ALA A 128 -4.41 -13.21 2.32
C ALA A 128 -4.30 -14.69 1.88
N GLU A 129 -5.12 -15.58 2.45
CA GLU A 129 -5.19 -16.99 2.02
C GLU A 129 -5.65 -17.14 0.56
N THR A 130 -6.42 -16.18 0.05
CA THR A 130 -6.87 -16.16 -1.35
C THR A 130 -5.79 -15.68 -2.34
N ARG A 131 -4.58 -15.38 -1.84
CA ARG A 131 -3.44 -14.86 -2.62
C ARG A 131 -3.85 -13.66 -3.51
N PRO A 132 -4.49 -12.61 -2.97
CA PRO A 132 -4.91 -11.49 -3.78
C PRO A 132 -3.70 -10.74 -4.34
N VAL A 133 -3.87 -10.10 -5.51
CA VAL A 133 -2.89 -9.14 -6.01
C VAL A 133 -3.11 -7.82 -5.26
N ALA A 134 -2.04 -7.21 -4.77
CA ALA A 134 -2.08 -5.88 -4.22
C ALA A 134 -1.18 -4.94 -5.02
N THR A 135 -1.62 -3.70 -5.16
CA THR A 135 -0.78 -2.60 -5.65
C THR A 135 -0.60 -1.58 -4.53
N LEU A 136 0.61 -1.07 -4.42
CA LEU A 136 0.97 -0.03 -3.47
C LEU A 136 1.54 1.11 -4.26
N LYS A 137 0.87 2.26 -4.21
CA LYS A 137 1.34 3.50 -4.81
C LYS A 137 1.89 4.41 -3.72
N SER A 138 3.06 4.98 -3.96
CA SER A 138 3.74 5.91 -3.06
C SER A 138 4.10 5.31 -1.69
N ALA A 139 4.58 4.07 -1.66
CA ALA A 139 5.11 3.45 -0.44
C ALA A 139 6.56 3.91 -0.19
N ARG A 140 6.97 4.03 1.08
CA ARG A 140 8.33 4.44 1.43
C ARG A 140 9.20 3.24 1.75
N LEU A 141 10.36 3.12 1.10
CA LEU A 141 11.38 2.15 1.46
C LEU A 141 12.12 2.57 2.74
N VAL A 142 12.25 1.64 3.68
CA VAL A 142 12.96 1.83 4.96
C VAL A 142 13.94 0.70 5.22
N GLU A 143 14.97 1.01 6.01
CA GLU A 143 15.97 0.05 6.46
C GLU A 143 15.41 -0.82 7.59
N PHE A 144 14.70 -1.89 7.21
CA PHE A 144 14.21 -2.90 8.13
C PHE A 144 14.20 -4.25 7.41
N ASN A 145 14.81 -5.27 8.03
CA ASN A 145 14.87 -6.65 7.52
C ASN A 145 15.27 -6.76 6.03
N ASP A 146 16.45 -6.24 5.68
CA ASP A 146 16.97 -6.20 4.29
C ASP A 146 16.14 -5.32 3.32
N GLY A 147 15.35 -4.40 3.87
CA GLY A 147 14.48 -3.49 3.12
C GLY A 147 13.01 -3.84 3.34
N SER A 148 12.24 -2.86 3.80
CA SER A 148 10.79 -2.98 3.97
C SER A 148 10.08 -1.74 3.49
N LEU A 149 8.80 -1.87 3.16
CA LEU A 149 7.97 -0.73 2.79
C LEU A 149 7.13 -0.27 3.98
N VAL A 150 6.93 1.03 4.08
CA VAL A 150 5.99 1.65 5.00
C VAL A 150 4.94 2.40 4.20
N ALA A 151 3.67 2.08 4.43
CA ALA A 151 2.57 2.86 3.91
C ALA A 151 2.45 4.17 4.71
N GLY A 152 2.81 5.27 4.08
CA GLY A 152 2.61 6.62 4.61
C GLY A 152 1.20 7.14 4.31
N ASP A 153 0.94 8.38 4.72
CA ASP A 153 -0.38 9.02 4.57
C ASP A 153 -0.86 9.03 3.10
N HIS A 154 0.07 9.31 2.18
CA HIS A 154 -0.17 9.36 0.74
C HIS A 154 -0.11 8.00 0.05
N THR A 155 0.16 6.92 0.78
CA THR A 155 0.20 5.58 0.19
C THR A 155 -1.22 5.11 -0.10
N ILE A 156 -1.44 4.69 -1.34
CA ILE A 156 -2.69 4.06 -1.79
C ILE A 156 -2.41 2.57 -1.90
N VAL A 157 -3.21 1.76 -1.21
CA VAL A 157 -3.17 0.30 -1.28
C VAL A 157 -4.47 -0.14 -1.95
N GLN A 158 -4.37 -0.89 -3.05
CA GLN A 158 -5.52 -1.46 -3.75
C GLN A 158 -5.38 -2.98 -3.82
N VAL A 159 -6.51 -3.67 -3.81
CA VAL A 159 -6.60 -5.13 -3.90
C VAL A 159 -7.33 -5.48 -5.18
N ASN A 160 -6.70 -6.30 -6.03
CA ASN A 160 -7.16 -6.67 -7.36
C ASN A 160 -7.74 -5.48 -8.17
N PRO A 161 -7.00 -4.36 -8.32
CA PRO A 161 -7.46 -3.29 -9.19
C PRO A 161 -7.58 -3.76 -10.65
N ASP A 162 -8.52 -3.19 -11.40
CA ASP A 162 -8.74 -3.50 -12.82
C ASP A 162 -7.69 -2.79 -13.69
N ILE A 163 -6.47 -3.35 -13.72
CA ILE A 163 -5.34 -2.88 -14.52
C ILE A 163 -4.55 -4.08 -15.08
N LEU A 164 -3.96 -3.91 -16.27
CA LEU A 164 -3.22 -4.98 -16.97
C LEU A 164 -2.08 -5.59 -16.14
N GLU A 165 -1.47 -4.77 -15.30
CA GLU A 165 -0.37 -5.19 -14.44
C GLU A 165 -0.80 -6.23 -13.39
N VAL A 166 -2.08 -6.25 -13.01
CA VAL A 166 -2.62 -7.24 -12.07
C VAL A 166 -2.77 -8.60 -12.73
N ASP A 167 -3.24 -8.64 -13.98
CA ASP A 167 -3.37 -9.88 -14.73
C ASP A 167 -2.01 -10.52 -14.99
N THR A 168 -1.01 -9.69 -15.34
CA THR A 168 0.35 -10.18 -15.62
C THR A 168 0.96 -10.91 -14.43
N ILE A 169 0.83 -10.35 -13.22
CA ILE A 169 1.41 -10.94 -12.01
C ILE A 169 0.58 -12.11 -11.48
N ARG A 170 -0.74 -12.08 -11.71
CA ARG A 170 -1.63 -13.22 -11.44
C ARG A 170 -1.22 -14.43 -12.28
N ASP A 171 -1.04 -14.24 -13.58
CA ASP A 171 -0.63 -15.29 -14.51
C ASP A 171 0.74 -15.88 -14.14
N TRP A 172 1.68 -15.04 -13.71
CA TRP A 172 2.98 -15.49 -13.24
C TRP A 172 2.83 -16.38 -12.00
N TRP A 173 2.06 -15.93 -11.00
CA TRP A 173 1.84 -16.68 -9.77
C TRP A 173 1.18 -18.04 -10.04
N GLU A 174 0.18 -18.09 -10.92
CA GLU A 174 -0.50 -19.33 -11.27
C GLU A 174 0.43 -20.34 -11.95
N ARG A 175 1.31 -19.89 -12.85
CA ARG A 175 2.33 -20.75 -13.47
C ARG A 175 3.29 -21.34 -12.44
N GLN A 176 3.74 -20.52 -11.49
CA GLN A 176 4.72 -20.93 -10.48
C GLN A 176 4.11 -21.83 -9.41
N SER A 177 2.91 -21.51 -8.92
CA SER A 177 2.19 -22.32 -7.95
C SER A 177 1.73 -23.67 -8.52
N ALA A 178 1.38 -23.74 -9.81
CA ALA A 178 1.07 -25.00 -10.49
C ALA A 178 2.28 -25.93 -10.61
N GLY A 179 3.48 -25.38 -10.79
CA GLY A 179 4.73 -26.15 -10.79
C GLY A 179 5.11 -26.74 -9.43
N LEU A 180 4.63 -26.12 -8.34
CA LEU A 180 4.97 -26.47 -6.96
C LEU A 180 3.92 -27.36 -6.27
N GLY A 181 2.82 -27.69 -6.95
CA GLY A 181 1.78 -28.56 -6.38
C GLY A 181 1.13 -28.00 -5.12
N VAL A 182 1.12 -26.67 -4.97
CA VAL A 182 0.60 -25.96 -3.77
C VAL A 182 -0.92 -25.89 -3.80
N HIS A 183 -1.56 -27.04 -3.92
CA HIS A 183 -2.94 -27.20 -3.48
C HIS A 183 -2.88 -27.69 -2.03
N GLU A 184 -3.13 -26.75 -1.11
CA GLU A 184 -3.50 -27.01 0.29
C GLU A 184 -2.34 -27.43 1.24
N CYS A 185 -1.59 -26.45 1.74
CA CYS A 185 -0.75 -26.64 2.94
C CYS A 185 -1.15 -25.63 4.03
N GLN A 186 -1.94 -26.12 4.98
CA GLN A 186 -2.18 -25.49 6.28
C GLN A 186 -0.87 -25.62 7.09
N ASN A 187 -0.17 -24.51 7.37
CA ASN A 187 0.64 -24.22 8.58
C ASN A 187 1.68 -23.10 8.33
N ASP A 188 1.80 -22.16 9.28
CA ASP A 188 2.62 -20.93 9.20
C ASP A 188 4.14 -21.13 8.95
N ASN A 189 4.69 -22.31 9.26
CA ASN A 189 6.10 -22.64 9.02
C ASN A 189 6.40 -23.14 7.58
N GLY A 190 5.38 -23.50 6.80
CA GLY A 190 5.54 -23.97 5.41
C GLY A 190 5.73 -22.85 4.40
N LEU A 191 5.06 -21.71 4.62
CA LEU A 191 5.09 -20.54 3.75
C LEU A 191 6.51 -20.05 3.44
N GLN A 192 7.42 -20.07 4.41
CA GLN A 192 8.78 -19.56 4.22
C GLN A 192 9.69 -20.52 3.44
N ALA A 193 9.41 -21.83 3.48
CA ALA A 193 10.09 -22.82 2.64
C ALA A 193 9.55 -22.78 1.20
N ASP A 194 8.22 -22.69 1.03
CA ASP A 194 7.55 -22.63 -0.28
C ASP A 194 7.95 -21.35 -1.04
N VAL A 195 8.16 -20.24 -0.34
CA VAL A 195 8.62 -18.96 -0.91
C VAL A 195 10.06 -19.03 -1.40
N ILE A 196 10.94 -19.79 -0.74
CA ILE A 196 12.32 -20.00 -1.18
C ILE A 196 12.33 -20.86 -2.45
N ASP A 197 11.49 -21.90 -2.52
CA ASP A 197 11.35 -22.74 -3.71
C ASP A 197 10.72 -21.99 -4.90
N LEU A 198 9.80 -21.07 -4.65
CA LEU A 198 9.21 -20.15 -5.66
C LEU A 198 10.23 -19.26 -6.36
N MET A 199 11.31 -18.87 -5.67
CA MET A 199 12.36 -17.99 -6.21
C MET A 199 13.59 -18.73 -6.73
N SER A 200 13.64 -20.05 -6.53
CA SER A 200 14.81 -20.87 -6.88
C SER A 200 14.69 -21.59 -8.23
N ASN A 201 13.55 -21.45 -8.93
CA ASN A 201 13.25 -22.03 -10.26
C ASN A 201 12.90 -20.94 -11.28
#